data_AF-A0AAV0AJ94-F1
#
_entry.id   AF-A0AAV0AJ94-F1
#
_cell.length_a   1.000
_cell.length_b   1.000
_cell.length_c   1.000
_cell.angle_alpha   90.00
_cell.angle_beta   90.00
_cell.angle_gamma   90.00
#
_symmetry.space_group_name_H-M   'P 1'
#
loop_
_entity.id
_entity.type
_entity.pdbx_description
1 polymer ?
#
loop_
_entity_poly.entity_id
_entity_poly.type
_entity_poly.pdbx_seq_one_letter_code
_entity_poly.pdbx_strand_id
1 'polypeptide(L)'
;HMVRFECHANDADRSGISQPGTIVDKFIRDQFLYNVFFQSQAGLNGTSCPTRYKVLKDETNDTVDDPQNIANSLFSGSQRATKSFVIATPTYYANLL
;
A
#
# COMPACT_ATOMS: atom_id res chain seq x y z
N HIS A 1 -1.52 -13.47 0.62
CA HIS A 1 -1.81 -12.89 1.95
C HIS A 1 -3.34 -12.88 2.13
N MET A 2 -3.87 -13.05 3.35
CA MET A 2 -5.32 -13.17 3.61
C MET A 2 -5.96 -11.90 4.23
N VAL A 3 -5.21 -10.80 4.31
CA VAL A 3 -5.72 -9.55 4.87
C VAL A 3 -6.61 -8.87 3.86
N ARG A 4 -7.79 -8.42 4.31
CA ARG A 4 -8.76 -7.64 3.56
C ARG A 4 -9.05 -6.36 4.31
N PHE A 5 -9.25 -5.27 3.59
CA PHE A 5 -9.73 -4.02 4.18
C PHE A 5 -11.23 -3.92 3.99
N GLU A 6 -11.92 -3.76 5.12
CA GLU A 6 -13.34 -3.44 5.17
C GLU A 6 -13.44 -1.98 5.58
N CYS A 7 -14.17 -1.18 4.81
CA CYS A 7 -14.45 0.21 5.15
C CYS A 7 -15.90 0.35 5.60
N HIS A 8 -16.15 1.28 6.53
CA HIS A 8 -17.51 1.70 6.83
C HIS A 8 -18.13 2.35 5.59
N ALA A 9 -19.45 2.24 5.43
CA ALA A 9 -20.16 2.71 4.24
C ALA A 9 -19.94 4.20 3.92
N ASN A 10 -19.56 5.01 4.91
CA ASN A 10 -19.27 6.43 4.74
C ASN A 10 -17.88 6.72 4.16
N ASP A 11 -16.93 5.79 4.31
CA ASP A 11 -15.54 5.91 3.87
C ASP A 11 -15.24 5.01 2.66
N ALA A 12 -16.30 4.48 2.04
CA ALA A 12 -16.23 3.63 0.87
C ALA A 12 -16.25 4.46 -0.42
N ASP A 13 -15.47 4.04 -1.42
CA ASP A 13 -15.63 4.48 -2.80
C ASP A 13 -16.94 3.93 -3.40
N ARG A 14 -17.33 4.37 -4.60
CA ARG A 14 -18.56 3.96 -5.31
C ARG A 14 -18.74 2.45 -5.44
N SER A 15 -17.66 1.68 -5.34
CA SER A 15 -17.65 0.21 -5.40
C SER A 15 -17.80 -0.48 -4.04
N GLY A 16 -17.95 0.27 -2.94
CA GLY A 16 -18.06 -0.28 -1.58
C GLY A 16 -16.70 -0.67 -0.95
N ILE A 17 -15.61 -0.13 -1.50
CA ILE A 17 -14.23 -0.49 -1.16
C ILE A 17 -13.52 0.71 -0.56
N SER A 18 -12.58 0.47 0.37
CA SER A 18 -11.78 1.52 1.00
C SER A 18 -11.10 2.42 -0.03
N GLN A 19 -11.08 3.73 0.25
CA GLN A 19 -10.52 4.72 -0.66
C GLN A 19 -9.06 4.44 -1.04
N PRO A 20 -8.66 4.78 -2.28
CA PRO A 20 -7.27 4.68 -2.71
C PRO A 20 -6.37 5.60 -1.86
N GLY A 21 -5.17 5.11 -1.53
CA GLY A 21 -4.22 5.81 -0.67
C GLY A 21 -4.30 5.42 0.81
N THR A 22 -5.18 4.48 1.18
CA THR A 22 -5.32 4.03 2.57
C THR A 22 -4.07 3.27 3.01
N ILE A 23 -3.46 3.74 4.10
CA ILE A 23 -2.29 3.12 4.73
C ILE A 23 -2.63 2.66 6.13
N VAL A 24 -2.44 1.38 6.41
CA VAL A 24 -2.64 0.79 7.73
C VAL A 24 -1.32 0.25 8.24
N ASP A 25 -0.82 0.91 9.27
CA ASP A 25 0.43 0.58 9.95
C ASP A 25 0.16 0.16 11.41
N LYS A 26 -0.66 0.91 12.14
CA LYS A 26 -0.74 0.83 13.62
C LYS A 26 -1.39 -0.43 14.21
N PHE A 27 -2.24 -1.15 13.46
CA PHE A 27 -3.09 -2.21 14.02
C PHE A 27 -2.63 -3.64 13.73
N ILE A 28 -1.76 -3.83 12.72
CA ILE A 28 -1.31 -5.17 12.30
C ILE A 28 0.21 -5.15 12.22
N ARG A 29 0.86 -4.81 13.34
CA ARG A 29 2.32 -4.79 13.45
C ARG A 29 2.86 -6.16 13.86
N ASP A 30 3.92 -6.59 13.20
CA ASP A 30 4.76 -7.68 13.71
C ASP A 30 5.63 -7.13 14.85
N GLN A 31 5.89 -7.96 15.87
CA GLN A 31 6.61 -7.50 17.07
C GLN A 31 8.09 -7.18 16.79
N PHE A 32 8.67 -7.74 15.73
CA PHE A 32 10.10 -7.62 15.44
C PHE A 32 10.39 -6.85 14.16
N LEU A 33 9.47 -6.87 13.19
CA LEU A 33 9.66 -6.25 11.89
C LEU A 33 8.58 -5.20 11.61
N TYR A 34 8.98 -4.09 11.01
CA TYR A 34 8.04 -3.09 10.56
C TYR A 34 7.32 -3.58 9.29
N ASN A 35 6.00 -3.59 9.35
CA ASN A 35 5.12 -4.01 8.27
C ASN A 35 3.96 -3.04 8.09
N VAL A 36 3.71 -2.68 6.84
CA VAL A 36 2.66 -1.74 6.44
C VAL A 36 1.79 -2.36 5.39
N PHE A 37 0.50 -2.10 5.46
CA PHE A 37 -0.44 -2.44 4.41
C PHE A 37 -0.83 -1.18 3.67
N PHE A 38 -0.65 -1.20 2.36
CA PHE A 38 -0.97 -0.07 1.49
C PHE A 38 -2.01 -0.49 0.46
N GLN A 39 -3.10 0.27 0.39
CA GLN A 39 -4.08 0.17 -0.67
C GLN A 39 -3.98 1.40 -1.55
N SER A 40 -3.24 1.28 -2.65
CA SER A 40 -2.98 2.34 -3.61
C SER A 40 -4.16 2.58 -4.57
N GLN A 41 -4.82 1.51 -5.01
CA GLN A 41 -5.84 1.55 -6.06
C GLN A 41 -7.26 1.53 -5.51
N ALA A 42 -8.16 2.20 -6.23
CA ALA A 42 -9.59 2.01 -6.06
C ALA A 42 -9.95 0.61 -6.54
N GLY A 43 -10.62 -0.18 -5.71
CA GLY A 43 -11.08 -1.49 -6.14
C GLY A 43 -12.22 -1.31 -7.15
N LEU A 44 -12.12 -1.98 -8.30
CA LEU A 44 -13.15 -1.89 -9.34
C LEU A 44 -14.34 -2.80 -9.03
N ASN A 45 -14.10 -3.97 -8.42
CA ASN A 45 -15.14 -4.94 -8.04
C ASN A 45 -14.61 -5.94 -6.99
N GLY A 46 -15.41 -6.26 -5.96
CA GLY A 46 -15.07 -7.22 -4.89
C GLY A 46 -14.37 -6.61 -3.66
N THR A 47 -13.70 -7.41 -2.84
CA THR A 47 -12.98 -6.92 -1.64
C THR A 47 -11.54 -6.54 -2.00
N SER A 48 -11.02 -5.40 -1.54
CA SER A 48 -9.62 -5.03 -1.81
C SER A 48 -8.63 -5.99 -1.11
N CYS A 49 -7.58 -6.36 -1.85
CA CYS A 49 -6.39 -7.02 -1.30
C CYS A 49 -5.30 -5.95 -1.15
N PRO A 50 -5.08 -5.38 0.04
CA PRO A 50 -4.01 -4.43 0.27
C PRO A 50 -2.64 -5.11 0.14
N THR A 51 -1.68 -4.41 -0.44
CA THR A 51 -0.32 -4.93 -0.55
C THR A 51 0.40 -4.77 0.77
N ARG A 52 0.93 -5.87 1.30
CA ARG A 52 1.75 -5.88 2.51
C ARG A 52 3.21 -5.62 2.14
N TYR A 53 3.78 -4.54 2.67
CA TYR A 53 5.20 -4.25 2.62
C TYR A 53 5.82 -4.61 3.97
N LYS A 54 6.96 -5.31 3.93
CA LYS A 54 7.77 -5.61 5.12
C LYS A 54 9.13 -4.99 4.94
N VAL A 55 9.56 -4.18 5.90
CA VAL A 55 10.92 -3.65 5.93
C VAL A 55 11.79 -4.70 6.59
N LEU A 56 12.69 -5.30 5.81
CA LEU A 56 13.63 -6.31 6.30
C LEU A 56 14.92 -5.67 6.84
N LYS A 57 15.29 -4.53 6.26
CA LYS A 57 16.49 -3.79 6.59
C LYS A 57 16.25 -2.33 6.20
N ASP A 58 16.51 -1.44 7.14
CA ASP A 58 16.57 0.00 6.89
C ASP A 58 17.96 0.49 7.30
N GLU A 59 18.64 1.15 6.37
CA GLU A 59 19.96 1.76 6.59
C GLU A 59 19.87 3.30 6.59
N THR A 60 18.70 3.83 6.25
CA THR A 60 18.50 5.27 5.99
C THR A 60 18.30 6.04 7.29
N ASN A 61 17.97 5.34 8.39
CA ASN A 61 17.71 5.92 9.71
C ASN A 61 16.60 6.99 9.70
N ASP A 62 15.84 7.06 8.60
CA ASP A 62 14.65 7.88 8.48
C ASP A 62 13.62 7.33 9.47
N THR A 63 12.82 8.20 10.07
CA THR A 63 11.67 7.77 10.87
C THR A 63 10.72 6.98 9.98
N VAL A 64 10.86 5.65 10.04
CA VAL A 64 9.98 4.64 9.43
C VAL A 64 8.51 4.84 9.82
N ASP A 65 8.25 5.67 10.83
CA ASP A 65 6.93 6.08 11.30
C ASP A 65 6.13 6.98 10.34
N ASP A 66 6.71 7.47 9.24
CA ASP A 66 5.94 8.16 8.20
C ASP A 66 5.59 7.24 7.02
N PRO A 67 4.41 6.57 7.06
CA PRO A 67 3.95 5.73 5.96
C PRO A 67 3.76 6.51 4.65
N GLN A 68 3.58 7.84 4.70
CA GLN A 68 3.44 8.66 3.49
C GLN A 68 4.77 8.80 2.75
N ASN A 69 5.90 8.88 3.47
CA ASN A 69 7.22 8.92 2.85
C ASN A 69 7.57 7.59 2.18
N ILE A 70 7.21 6.46 2.80
CA ILE A 70 7.36 5.14 2.20
C ILE A 70 6.49 5.00 0.95
N ALA A 71 5.25 5.48 0.99
CA ALA A 71 4.40 5.49 -0.19
C ALA A 71 4.99 6.38 -1.31
N ASN A 72 5.42 7.59 -0.98
CA ASN A 72 6.03 8.50 -1.95
C ASN A 72 7.28 7.92 -2.59
N SER A 73 8.17 7.27 -1.83
CA SER A 73 9.39 6.67 -2.38
C SER A 73 9.10 5.49 -3.32
N LEU A 74 8.08 4.67 -3.02
CA LEU A 74 7.74 3.49 -3.81
C LEU A 74 6.95 3.81 -5.10
N PHE A 75 6.12 4.86 -5.08
CA PHE A 75 5.17 5.14 -6.16
C PHE A 75 5.52 6.36 -7.03
N SER A 76 6.34 7.30 -6.55
CA SER A 76 6.64 8.54 -7.30
C SER A 76 7.36 8.37 -8.65
N GLY A 77 7.99 7.22 -8.90
CA GLY A 77 8.81 6.98 -10.10
C GLY A 77 8.11 6.41 -11.34
N SER A 78 6.77 6.28 -11.36
CA SER A 78 6.10 5.57 -12.45
C SER A 78 5.97 6.43 -13.72
N GLN A 79 6.64 6.03 -14.81
CA GLN A 79 6.57 6.72 -16.11
C GLN A 79 5.44 6.21 -17.02
N ARG A 80 4.87 5.02 -16.75
CA ARG A 80 3.88 4.38 -17.64
C ARG A 80 2.43 4.82 -17.38
N ALA A 81 2.08 5.19 -16.16
CA ALA A 81 0.74 5.68 -15.85
C ALA A 81 0.77 6.56 -14.60
N THR A 82 -0.04 7.62 -14.60
CA THR A 82 -0.43 8.42 -13.43
C THR A 82 -1.52 7.76 -12.58
N LYS A 83 -1.84 6.49 -12.87
CA LYS A 83 -2.82 5.69 -12.14
C LYS A 83 -2.12 4.88 -11.06
N SER A 84 -2.77 4.74 -9.91
CA SER A 84 -2.28 3.95 -8.80
C SER A 84 -2.12 2.46 -9.16
N PHE A 85 -0.99 1.86 -8.78
CA PHE A 85 -0.66 0.45 -9.03
C PHE A 85 -0.79 -0.38 -7.76
N VAL A 86 -1.25 -1.63 -7.86
CA VAL A 86 -1.37 -2.55 -6.71
C VAL A 86 -0.04 -2.76 -5.99
N ILE A 87 1.04 -2.88 -6.76
CA ILE A 87 2.41 -3.13 -6.29
C ILE A 87 3.28 -1.91 -6.57
N ALA A 88 4.39 -1.78 -5.84
CA ALA A 88 5.35 -0.69 -6.00
C ALA A 88 5.89 -0.63 -7.43
N THR A 89 6.17 0.59 -7.91
CA THR A 89 6.70 0.87 -9.25
C THR A 89 7.93 0.02 -9.63
N PRO A 90 8.98 -0.11 -8.78
CA PRO A 90 10.13 -0.95 -9.13
C PRO A 90 9.76 -2.43 -9.26
N THR A 91 8.87 -2.94 -8.40
CA THR A 91 8.39 -4.33 -8.48
C THR A 91 7.56 -4.57 -9.74
N TYR A 92 6.75 -3.58 -10.12
CA TYR A 92 6.00 -3.62 -11.37
C TYR A 92 6.92 -3.69 -12.59
N TYR A 93 7.98 -2.87 -12.61
CA TYR A 93 8.97 -2.95 -13.69
C TYR A 93 9.75 -4.26 -13.70
N ALA A 94 10.15 -4.78 -12.54
CA ALA A 94 10.82 -6.07 -12.44
C ALA A 94 9.96 -7.23 -12.98
N ASN A 95 8.63 -7.13 -12.86
CA ASN A 95 7.71 -8.11 -13.42
C ASN A 95 7.47 -7.95 -14.94
N LEU A 96 7.82 -6.80 -15.52
CA LEU A 96 7.72 -6.54 -16.96
C LEU A 96 9.00 -6.89 -17.72
N LEU A 97 10.13 -7.01 -17.01
CA LEU A 97 11.40 -7.50 -17.52
C LEU A 97 11.37 -9.03 -17.61
#